data_AF-A0A6J4TQC0-F1
#
_entry.id   AF-A0A6J4TQC0-F1
#
_cell.length_a   1.000
_cell.length_b   1.000
_cell.length_c   1.000
_cell.angle_alpha   90.00
_cell.angle_beta   90.00
_cell.angle_gamma   90.00
#
_symmetry.space_group_name_H-M   'P 1'
#
loop_
_entity.id
_entity.type
_entity.pdbx_description
1 polymer ?
#
loop_
_entity_poly.entity_id
_entity_poly.type
_entity_poly.pdbx_seq_one_letter_code
_entity_poly.pdbx_strand_id
1 'polypeptide(L)' 'MTTFATPDTERRRSELDARTRVAWTSYRDELSSLAGRAYDDAESAAWDQLQATLREVEIERAELALPAGH' A
#
# COMPACT_ATOMS: atom_id res chain seq x y z
N MET A 1 14.04 -16.55 19.77
CA MET A 1 13.72 -15.43 20.69
C MET A 1 12.58 -14.66 20.03
N THR A 2 11.37 -14.72 20.59
CA THR A 2 10.17 -14.12 19.98
C THR A 2 10.17 -12.64 20.29
N THR A 3 10.48 -11.79 19.30
CA THR A 3 10.31 -10.34 19.44
C THR A 3 8.81 -10.07 19.56
N PHE A 4 8.35 -9.78 20.77
CA PHE A 4 6.97 -9.35 20.99
C PHE A 4 6.80 -7.98 20.32
N ALA A 5 6.11 -7.96 19.19
CA ALA A 5 5.64 -6.71 18.60
C ALA A 5 4.72 -6.03 19.62
N THR A 6 4.91 -4.73 19.82
CA THR A 6 4.03 -3.98 20.71
C THR A 6 2.63 -3.89 20.09
N PRO A 7 1.56 -3.76 20.88
CA PRO A 7 0.20 -3.59 20.34
C PRO A 7 0.07 -2.38 19.41
N ASP A 8 0.91 -1.36 19.59
CA ASP A 8 1.02 -0.21 18.68
C ASP A 8 1.60 -0.61 17.31
N THR A 9 2.69 -1.39 17.30
CA THR A 9 3.28 -1.93 16.07
C THR A 9 2.32 -2.82 15.30
N GLU A 10 1.54 -3.66 15.99
CA GLU A 10 0.52 -4.52 15.35
C GLU A 10 -0.64 -3.70 14.76
N ARG A 11 -1.08 -2.66 15.47
CA ARG A 11 -2.08 -1.73 14.97
C ARG A 11 -1.60 -1.03 13.70
N ARG A 12 -0.40 -0.45 13.72
CA ARG A 12 0.19 0.23 12.57
C ARG A 12 0.38 -0.70 11.38
N ARG A 13 0.83 -1.94 11.61
CA ARG A 13 0.90 -2.97 10.55
C ARG A 13 -0.47 -3.26 9.94
N SER A 14 -1.52 -3.31 10.75
CA SER A 14 -2.90 -3.51 10.27
C SER A 14 -3.41 -2.32 9.46
N GLU A 15 -3.05 -1.10 9.85
CA GLU A 15 -3.38 0.13 9.11
C GLU A 15 -2.67 0.18 7.75
N LEU A 16 -1.39 -0.20 7.69
CA LEU A 16 -0.63 -0.32 6.44
C LEU A 16 -1.19 -1.40 5.50
N ASP A 17 -1.68 -2.51 6.06
CA ASP A 17 -2.37 -3.54 5.30
C ASP A 17 -3.71 -3.07 4.73
N ALA A 18 -4.49 -2.33 5.53
CA ALA A 18 -5.72 -1.71 5.07
C ALA A 18 -5.45 -0.70 3.94
N ARG A 19 -4.43 0.15 4.07
CA ARG A 19 -4.01 1.10 3.01
C ARG A 19 -3.62 0.38 1.72
N THR A 20 -2.88 -0.73 1.82
CA THR A 20 -2.55 -1.58 0.67
C THR A 20 -3.82 -2.06 -0.04
N ARG A 21 -4.78 -2.61 0.72
CA ARG A 21 -6.05 -3.10 0.17
C ARG A 21 -6.89 -2.00 -0.47
N VAL A 22 -6.92 -0.81 0.13
CA VAL A 22 -7.62 0.36 -0.43
C VAL A 22 -6.99 0.78 -1.75
N ALA A 23 -5.66 0.92 -1.82
CA ALA A 23 -4.97 1.30 -3.05
C ALA A 23 -5.27 0.34 -4.21
N TRP A 24 -5.23 -0.97 -3.95
CA TRP A 24 -5.60 -2.00 -4.93
C TRP A 24 -7.09 -1.98 -5.32
N THR A 25 -7.96 -1.53 -4.42
CA THR A 25 -9.39 -1.39 -4.72
C THR A 25 -9.62 -0.18 -5.59
N SER A 26 -9.03 0.97 -5.28
CA SER A 26 -9.10 2.19 -6.11
C SER A 26 -8.55 1.95 -7.52
N TYR A 27 -7.38 1.33 -7.64
CA TYR A 27 -6.80 0.97 -8.95
C TYR A 27 -7.79 0.14 -9.80
N ARG A 28 -8.42 -0.87 -9.20
CA ARG A 28 -9.38 -1.73 -9.92
C ARG A 28 -10.67 -1.00 -10.23
N ASP A 29 -11.16 -0.16 -9.33
CA ASP A 29 -12.40 0.61 -9.52
C ASP A 29 -12.26 1.64 -10.65
N GLU A 30 -11.16 2.38 -10.67
CA GLU A 30 -10.85 3.35 -11.74
C GLU A 30 -10.80 2.69 -13.11
N LEU A 31 -10.27 1.46 -13.20
CA LEU A 31 -10.15 0.74 -14.45
C LEU A 31 -11.39 -0.10 -14.82
N SER A 32 -12.20 -0.51 -13.84
CA SER A 32 -13.34 -1.42 -14.07
C SER A 32 -14.42 -0.81 -14.96
N SER A 33 -14.51 0.51 -15.03
CA SER A 33 -15.49 1.23 -15.85
C SER A 33 -14.94 1.61 -17.24
N LEU A 34 -13.65 1.39 -17.48
CA LEU A 34 -12.94 1.83 -18.68
C LEU A 34 -12.67 0.67 -19.65
N ALA A 35 -12.66 0.98 -20.94
CA ALA A 35 -12.35 0.02 -21.99
C ALA A 35 -11.62 0.69 -23.17
N GLY A 36 -10.88 -0.12 -23.92
CA GLY A 36 -10.15 0.33 -25.10
C GLY A 36 -9.12 1.41 -24.78
N ARG A 37 -9.05 2.47 -25.59
CA ARG A 37 -8.03 3.51 -25.45
C ARG A 37 -8.12 4.30 -24.14
N ALA A 38 -9.31 4.44 -23.57
CA ALA A 38 -9.50 5.11 -22.28
C ALA A 38 -8.95 4.27 -21.11
N TYR A 39 -9.01 2.93 -21.23
CA TYR A 39 -8.35 2.04 -20.28
C TYR A 39 -6.84 2.18 -20.36
N ASP A 40 -6.28 2.12 -21.56
CA ASP A 40 -4.82 2.19 -21.80
C ASP A 40 -4.20 3.48 -21.23
N ASP A 41 -4.87 4.62 -21.44
CA ASP A 41 -4.44 5.93 -20.92
C ASP A 41 -4.54 6.01 -19.38
N ALA A 42 -5.66 5.55 -18.83
CA ALA A 42 -5.89 5.58 -17.38
C ALA A 42 -5.07 4.54 -16.62
N GLU A 43 -4.78 3.39 -17.22
CA GLU A 43 -4.01 2.30 -16.61
C GLU A 43 -2.63 2.80 -16.21
N SER A 44 -1.93 3.51 -17.10
CA SER A 44 -0.59 3.99 -16.79
C SER A 44 -0.59 4.99 -15.62
N ALA A 45 -1.59 5.88 -15.55
CA ALA A 45 -1.70 6.85 -14.47
C ALA A 45 -2.13 6.19 -13.14
N ALA A 46 -3.12 5.30 -13.18
CA ALA A 46 -3.60 4.56 -12.01
C ALA A 46 -2.51 3.61 -11.48
N TRP A 47 -1.71 3.02 -12.37
CA TRP A 47 -0.59 2.17 -12.01
C TRP A 47 0.52 2.95 -11.30
N ASP A 48 0.88 4.14 -11.80
CA ASP A 48 1.88 4.99 -11.14
C ASP A 48 1.44 5.39 -9.72
N GLN A 49 0.17 5.79 -9.57
CA GLN A 49 -0.41 6.11 -8.26
C GLN A 49 -0.42 4.91 -7.30
N LEU A 50 -0.77 3.72 -7.79
CA LEU A 50 -0.72 2.49 -7.00
C LEU A 50 0.72 2.22 -6.54
N GLN A 51 1.68 2.27 -7.45
CA GLN A 51 3.09 2.03 -7.14
C GLN A 51 3.65 3.04 -6.14
N ALA A 52 3.32 4.32 -6.28
CA ALA A 52 3.70 5.35 -5.33
C ALA A 52 3.16 5.05 -3.92
N THR A 53 1.88 4.71 -3.83
CA THR A 53 1.23 4.38 -2.55
C THR A 53 1.83 3.11 -1.92
N LEU A 54 2.11 2.08 -2.72
CA LEU A 54 2.72 0.85 -2.22
C LEU A 54 4.14 1.10 -1.71
N ARG A 55 4.93 1.93 -2.41
CA ARG A 55 6.28 2.30 -1.93
C ARG A 55 6.24 3.01 -0.59
N GLU A 56 5.31 3.96 -0.40
CA GLU A 56 5.14 4.65 0.89
C GLU A 56 4.81 3.64 2.00
N VAL A 57 3.89 2.71 1.73
CA VAL A 57 3.53 1.65 2.67
C VAL A 57 4.73 0.73 2.97
N GLU A 58 5.54 0.39 1.98
CA GLU A 58 6.74 -0.43 2.19
C GLU A 58 7.81 0.28 3.02
N ILE A 59 8.01 1.60 2.79
CA ILE A 59 8.90 2.43 3.62
C ILE A 59 8.44 2.40 5.07
N GLU A 60 7.15 2.69 5.32
CA GLU A 60 6.59 2.68 6.68
C GLU A 60 6.66 1.28 7.32
N ARG A 61 6.46 0.20 6.54
CA ARG A 61 6.63 -1.18 7.03
C ARG A 61 8.09 -1.46 7.42
N ALA A 62 9.04 -0.97 6.64
CA ALA A 62 10.47 -1.11 6.94
C ALA A 62 10.84 -0.35 8.22
N GLU A 63 10.31 0.87 8.40
CA GLU A 63 10.49 1.65 9.63
C GLU A 63 9.94 0.93 10.87
N LEU A 64 8.82 0.23 10.76
CA LEU A 64 8.25 -0.59 11.84
C LEU A 64 9.00 -1.92 12.07
N ALA A 65 9.76 -2.40 11.08
CA ALA A 65 10.54 -3.63 11.18
C ALA A 65 11.95 -3.36 11.71
N LEU A 66 12.47 -2.15 11.52
CA LEU A 66 13.71 -1.71 12.13
C LEU A 66 13.53 -1.70 13.66
N PRO A 67 14.38 -2.43 14.41
CA PRO A 67 14.38 -2.28 15.86
C PRO A 67 14.74 -0.83 16.13
N ALA A 68 13.93 -0.12 16.92
CA ALA A 68 14.23 1.23 17.37
C ALA A 68 15.64 1.23 17.98
N GLY A 69 16.60 1.67 17.19
CA GLY A 69 18.01 1.56 17.47
C GLY A 69 18.49 2.75 18.29
N HIS A 70 18.52 2.52 19.60
CA HIS A 70 19.38 3.14 20.61
C HIS A 70 19.03 4.53 21.16
#